data_AF-A0A1N6ILD3-F1
#
_entry.id   AF-A0A1N6ILD3-F1
#
_cell.length_a   1.000
_cell.length_b   1.000
_cell.length_c   1.000
_cell.angle_alpha   90.00
_cell.angle_beta   90.00
_cell.angle_gamma   90.00
#
_symmetry.space_group_name_H-M   'P 1'
#
loop_
_entity.id
_entity.type
_entity.pdbx_description
1 polymer ?
#
loop_
_entity_poly.entity_id
_entity_poly.type
_entity_poly.pdbx_seq_one_letter_code
_entity_poly.pdbx_strand_id
1 'polypeptide(L)'
;MAALTFSGDQTYYWGYENGKAVRTEIETGVSDDWIEVTHRRIPGSSAPHSRKRRRTPIDGSELVILGDLSLLTDHAPVRVDPVSIASRPGEPNAE
;
A
#
# COMPACT_ATOMS: atom_id res chain seq x y z
N MET A 1 10.78 5.46 9.14
CA MET A 1 9.34 5.27 8.91
C MET A 1 9.15 4.01 8.08
N ALA A 2 8.14 3.20 8.35
CA ALA A 2 7.85 2.00 7.57
C ALA A 2 6.68 2.25 6.60
N ALA A 3 6.73 1.60 5.44
CA ALA A 3 5.67 1.61 4.42
C ALA A 3 5.05 0.23 4.20
N LEU A 4 5.80 -0.83 4.54
CA LEU A 4 5.41 -2.22 4.32
C LEU A 4 5.33 -2.98 5.64
N THR A 5 4.41 -3.94 5.70
CA THR A 5 4.31 -4.93 6.76
C THR A 5 4.41 -6.34 6.18
N PHE A 6 4.99 -7.25 6.94
CA PHE A 6 5.25 -8.63 6.55
C PHE A 6 4.48 -9.55 7.49
N SER A 7 3.76 -10.52 6.93
CA SER A 7 3.03 -11.53 7.71
C SER A 7 3.19 -12.89 7.03
N GLY A 8 4.01 -13.76 7.62
CA GLY A 8 4.46 -14.99 6.97
C GLY A 8 5.23 -14.66 5.69
N ASP A 9 4.87 -15.32 4.59
CA ASP A 9 5.49 -15.12 3.27
C ASP A 9 4.85 -14.00 2.44
N GLN A 10 3.94 -13.22 3.04
CA GLN A 10 3.17 -12.19 2.33
C GLN A 10 3.59 -10.79 2.78
N THR A 11 3.74 -9.91 1.79
CA THR A 11 4.06 -8.49 1.98
C THR A 11 2.82 -7.64 1.70
N TYR A 12 2.62 -6.61 2.51
CA TYR A 12 1.46 -5.72 2.42
C TYR A 12 1.86 -4.27 2.60
N TYR A 13 1.05 -3.37 2.05
CA TYR A 13 0.97 -1.98 2.52
C TYR A 13 -0.38 -1.73 3.19
N TRP A 14 -0.46 -0.64 3.96
CA TRP A 14 -1.71 -0.12 4.49
C TRP A 14 -2.22 1.02 3.60
N GLY A 15 -3.36 0.81 2.95
CA GLY A 15 -4.06 1.80 2.15
C GLY A 15 -5.06 2.61 2.98
N TYR A 16 -5.31 3.84 2.55
CA TYR A 16 -6.40 4.66 3.04
C TYR A 16 -7.61 4.54 2.11
N GLU A 17 -8.73 4.03 2.63
CA GLU A 17 -10.01 3.99 1.91
C GLU A 17 -11.13 4.50 2.81
N ASN A 18 -11.79 5.59 2.41
CA ASN A 18 -12.98 6.13 3.09
C ASN A 18 -12.83 6.28 4.61
N GLY A 19 -11.68 6.82 5.08
CA GLY A 19 -11.43 7.02 6.51
C GLY A 19 -10.95 5.77 7.26
N LYS A 20 -10.59 4.70 6.54
CA LYS A 20 -10.21 3.41 7.12
C LYS A 20 -8.89 2.90 6.57
N ALA A 21 -8.16 2.19 7.42
CA ALA A 21 -6.96 1.45 7.03
C ALA A 21 -7.37 0.12 6.38
N VAL A 22 -6.85 -0.14 5.18
CA VAL A 22 -7.10 -1.38 4.44
C VAL A 22 -5.76 -2.01 4.11
N ARG A 23 -5.55 -3.26 4.55
CA ARG A 23 -4.32 -3.99 4.25
C ARG A 23 -4.41 -4.63 2.86
N THR A 24 -3.43 -4.32 2.02
CA THR A 24 -3.41 -4.79 0.63
C THR A 24 -2.15 -5.59 0.37
N GLU A 25 -2.34 -6.85 -0.05
CA GLU A 25 -1.26 -7.75 -0.44
C GLU A 25 -0.59 -7.24 -1.73
N ILE A 26 0.74 -7.22 -1.74
CA ILE A 26 1.53 -6.75 -2.88
C ILE A 26 2.52 -7.78 -3.38
N GLU A 27 2.96 -7.55 -4.62
CA GLU A 27 4.08 -8.20 -5.25
C GLU A 27 5.23 -7.22 -5.40
N THR A 28 6.42 -7.67 -5.01
CA THR A 28 7.63 -6.89 -5.09
C THR A 28 8.49 -7.29 -6.29
N GLY A 29 9.12 -6.31 -6.92
CA GLY A 29 10.16 -6.53 -7.93
C GLY A 29 11.52 -6.81 -7.29
N VAL A 30 12.55 -6.93 -8.14
CA VAL A 30 13.94 -7.04 -7.69
C VAL A 30 14.53 -5.63 -7.64
N SER A 31 15.03 -5.23 -6.48
CA SER A 31 15.79 -4.00 -6.35
C SER A 31 16.78 -4.11 -5.18
N ASP A 32 17.93 -3.46 -5.34
CA ASP A 32 19.08 -3.59 -4.44
C ASP A 32 18.91 -2.75 -3.16
N ASP A 33 18.54 -1.47 -3.30
CA ASP A 33 18.52 -0.50 -2.18
C ASP A 33 17.10 -0.08 -1.73
N TRP A 34 16.10 -0.34 -2.56
CA TRP A 34 14.68 -0.04 -2.29
C TRP A 34 13.82 -1.24 -2.65
N ILE A 35 12.61 -1.32 -2.12
CA ILE A 35 11.66 -2.39 -2.50
C ILE A 35 10.77 -1.85 -3.60
N GLU A 36 10.90 -2.42 -4.80
CA GLU A 36 9.96 -2.15 -5.88
C GLU A 36 8.63 -2.84 -5.61
N VAL A 37 7.52 -2.13 -5.75
CA VAL A 37 6.18 -2.69 -5.68
C VAL A 37 5.55 -2.63 -7.06
N THR A 38 5.25 -3.79 -7.66
CA THR A 38 4.80 -3.87 -9.05
C THR A 38 3.29 -4.04 -9.16
N HIS A 39 2.69 -4.82 -8.26
CA HIS A 39 1.27 -5.15 -8.30
C HIS A 39 0.67 -5.19 -6.90
N ARG A 40 -0.62 -4.89 -6.83
CA ARG A 40 -1.49 -5.14 -5.68
C ARG A 40 -2.54 -6.19 -6.01
N ARG A 41 -3.02 -6.86 -4.98
CA ARG A 41 -4.15 -7.77 -5.08
C ARG A 41 -5.46 -7.07 -4.71
N ILE A 42 -6.50 -7.33 -5.47
CA ILE A 42 -7.84 -6.81 -5.21
C ILE A 42 -8.45 -7.50 -3.96
N PRO A 43 -8.89 -6.75 -2.93
CA PRO A 43 -9.67 -7.29 -1.81
C PRO A 43 -10.98 -7.88 -2.33
N GLY A 44 -11.32 -9.12 -1.91
CA GLY A 44 -12.60 -9.76 -2.26
C GLY A 44 -12.54 -10.83 -3.36
N SER A 45 -11.36 -11.17 -3.90
CA SER A 45 -11.21 -12.38 -4.73
C SER A 45 -11.15 -13.64 -3.85
N SER A 46 -12.30 -14.01 -3.29
CA SER A 46 -12.57 -15.28 -2.59
C SER A 46 -13.00 -16.38 -3.56
N ALA A 47 -12.44 -16.43 -4.77
CA ALA A 47 -12.67 -17.55 -5.67
C ALA A 47 -11.71 -18.69 -5.29
N PRO A 48 -12.18 -19.79 -4.69
CA PRO A 48 -11.34 -20.95 -4.49
C PRO A 48 -11.09 -21.55 -5.89
N HIS A 49 -9.84 -21.77 -6.26
CA HIS A 49 -9.40 -22.53 -7.45
C HIS A 49 -9.12 -21.79 -8.77
N SER A 50 -9.04 -20.45 -8.84
CA SER A 50 -8.37 -19.81 -9.98
C SER A 50 -7.04 -19.18 -9.55
N ARG A 51 -5.93 -19.80 -9.94
CA ARG A 51 -4.55 -19.27 -9.83
C ARG A 51 -4.33 -17.96 -10.62
N LYS A 52 -5.40 -17.29 -11.05
CA LYS A 52 -5.39 -15.93 -11.61
C LYS A 52 -6.09 -15.02 -10.60
N ARG A 53 -5.49 -14.86 -9.42
CA ARG A 53 -5.84 -13.77 -8.50
C ARG A 53 -5.72 -12.49 -9.32
N ARG A 54 -6.82 -11.76 -9.51
CA ARG A 54 -6.80 -10.52 -10.30
C ARG A 54 -5.83 -9.55 -9.59
N ARG A 55 -4.70 -9.33 -10.24
CA ARG A 55 -3.65 -8.39 -9.83
C ARG A 55 -3.83 -7.13 -10.64
N THR A 56 -3.69 -5.99 -9.97
CA THR A 56 -3.72 -4.68 -10.61
C THR A 56 -2.33 -4.08 -10.46
N PRO A 57 -1.71 -3.55 -11.53
CA PRO A 57 -0.48 -2.79 -11.42
C PRO A 57 -0.63 -1.64 -10.42
N ILE A 58 0.47 -1.30 -9.75
CA ILE A 58 0.59 -0.05 -9.00
C ILE A 58 0.86 1.06 -10.02
N ASP A 59 0.09 2.14 -9.96
CA ASP A 59 0.17 3.26 -10.91
C ASP A 59 0.63 4.58 -10.25
N GLY A 60 0.87 4.56 -8.93
CA GLY A 60 1.30 5.72 -8.16
C GLY A 60 0.14 6.58 -7.66
N SER A 61 -1.11 6.20 -7.91
CA SER A 61 -2.30 6.88 -7.35
C SER A 61 -2.68 6.36 -5.95
N GLU A 62 -2.01 5.33 -5.46
CA GLU A 62 -2.26 4.69 -4.19
C GLU A 62 -2.03 5.65 -3.00
N LEU A 63 -3.05 5.81 -2.17
CA LEU A 63 -2.91 6.46 -0.87
C LEU A 63 -2.41 5.45 0.15
N VAL A 64 -1.11 5.53 0.46
CA VAL A 64 -0.43 4.64 1.41
C VAL A 64 -0.23 5.34 2.75
N ILE A 65 -0.50 4.62 3.83
CA ILE A 65 -0.26 5.06 5.20
C ILE A 65 1.19 4.73 5.57
N LEU A 66 1.94 5.74 6.00
CA LEU A 66 3.33 5.62 6.44
C LEU A 66 3.44 5.85 7.95
N GLY A 67 4.41 5.19 8.60
CA GLY A 67 4.71 5.44 10.02
C GLY A 67 4.89 4.17 10.83
N ASP A 68 4.30 4.14 12.04
CA ASP A 68 4.21 2.94 12.87
C ASP A 68 2.96 2.13 12.48
N LEU A 69 3.17 1.14 11.63
CA LEU A 69 2.12 0.30 11.07
C LEU A 69 1.61 -0.77 12.05
N SER A 70 2.29 -0.98 13.19
CA SER A 70 1.89 -1.97 14.19
C SER A 70 0.59 -1.58 14.92
N LEU A 71 0.24 -0.30 14.89
CA LEU A 71 -0.97 0.26 15.47
C LEU A 71 -2.23 0.02 14.61
N LEU A 72 -2.04 -0.38 13.35
CA LEU A 72 -3.12 -0.54 12.40
C LEU A 72 -3.72 -1.95 12.46
N THR A 73 -5.04 -2.00 12.36
CA THR A 73 -5.82 -3.23 12.19
C THR A 73 -6.77 -3.05 11.01
N ASP A 74 -7.21 -4.16 10.41
CA ASP A 74 -8.05 -4.10 9.22
C ASP A 74 -9.34 -3.31 9.50
N HIS A 75 -9.64 -2.36 8.62
CA HIS A 75 -10.77 -1.44 8.69
C HIS A 75 -10.77 -0.49 9.89
N ALA A 76 -9.65 -0.38 10.62
CA ALA A 76 -9.52 0.59 11.70
C ALA A 76 -9.70 2.02 11.17
N PRO A 77 -10.38 2.89 11.92
CA PRO A 77 -10.55 4.28 11.53
C PRO A 77 -9.19 5.01 11.57
N VAL A 78 -8.91 5.77 10.52
CA VAL A 78 -7.70 6.59 10.39
C VAL A 78 -8.06 7.98 9.86
N ARG A 79 -7.26 8.97 10.23
CA ARG A 79 -7.39 10.35 9.73
C ARG A 79 -6.14 10.70 8.95
N VAL A 80 -6.33 11.34 7.81
CA VAL A 80 -5.22 11.89 7.00
C VAL A 80 -5.03 13.34 7.40
N ASP A 81 -3.84 13.66 7.89
CA ASP A 81 -3.47 15.05 8.09
C ASP A 81 -3.23 15.72 6.73
N PRO A 82 -3.75 16.94 6.51
CA PRO A 82 -3.70 17.61 5.20
C PRO A 82 -2.28 17.91 4.69
N VAL A 83 -1.27 17.84 5.56
CA VAL A 83 0.15 18.02 5.19
C VAL A 83 0.71 16.80 4.46
N SER A 84 0.10 15.62 4.59
CA SER A 84 0.65 14.35 4.12
C SER A 84 0.21 13.97 2.70
N ILE A 85 -0.59 14.80 2.02
CA ILE A 85 -1.18 14.49 0.70
C ILE A 85 -0.23 14.83 -0.47
N ALA A 86 0.95 15.39 -0.20
CA ALA A 86 1.88 15.85 -1.22
C ALA A 86 3.28 15.26 -1.05
N SER A 87 3.61 14.28 -1.89
CA SER A 87 4.96 14.05 -2.39
C SER A 87 4.87 13.22 -3.67
N ARG A 88 4.53 13.87 -4.79
CA ARG A 88 4.96 13.36 -6.09
C ARG A 88 6.48 13.56 -6.15
N PRO A 89 7.30 12.52 -6.40
CA PRO A 89 8.71 12.74 -6.67
C PRO A 89 8.83 13.42 -8.04
N GLY A 90 8.90 14.76 -8.06
CA GLY A 90 9.11 15.50 -9.32
C GLY A 90 8.68 16.96 -9.42
N GLU A 91 8.13 17.61 -8.39
CA GLU A 91 7.91 19.07 -8.46
C GLU A 91 9.07 19.83 -7.81
N PRO A 92 9.88 20.59 -8.58
CA PRO A 92 10.79 21.55 -7.97
C PRO A 92 9.95 22.65 -7.33
N ASN A 93 10.21 22.92 -6.05
CA ASN A 93 9.71 24.14 -5.39
C ASN A 93 10.17 25.34 -6.22
N ALA A 94 9.24 26.03 -6.86
CA ALA A 94 9.50 27.38 -7.33
C ALA A 94 9.48 28.31 -6.11
N GLU A 95 10.61 28.99 -5.90
CA GLU A 95 10.78 30.10 -4.95
C GLU A 95 9.68 31.16 -5.07
#